data_AF-A0A3D5PAL4-F1
#
_entry.id   AF-A0A3D5PAL4-F1
#
_cell.length_a   1.000
_cell.length_b   1.000
_cell.length_c   1.000
_cell.angle_alpha   90.00
_cell.angle_beta   90.00
_cell.angle_gamma   90.00
#
_symmetry.space_group_name_H-M   'P 1'
#
loop_
_entity.id
_entity.type
_entity.pdbx_description
1 polymer ?
#
loop_
_entity_poly.entity_id
_entity_poly.type
_entity_poly.pdbx_seq_one_letter_code
_entity_poly.pdbx_strand_id
1 'polypeptide(L)'
;MKIMDFITIPCPHCGRELKVPENAEKIVCMFCARPIDVAKLRQEKDAELSDRVDAINNLLPKELFSFQLNAKNFNAANYPKQYENYRKKFWPAIEAFQSLAGVEPSAAEQFAELLFRGFAKEIKGQKSVPFDCRLTITALTVPSLLSLGSSEGEQAADCFLKKWNKNFPKESLGKAKYDDILGGFRKKLCYITTAVCGSIGDKDGGKVLDEFRRFRDRWLVKAPDGNAKITEYYLFAPMIVRAIDTSGCAKKEYMRIWKQYLAPCLKNIHSGQLDVCAVNYQAMVRSLEQKWLFL
;
A
#
# COMPACT_ATOMS: atom_id res chain seq x y z
N MET A 1 -9.65 -37.47 -9.72
CA MET A 1 -9.06 -37.22 -11.06
C MET A 1 -8.01 -36.13 -10.87
N LYS A 2 -6.71 -36.43 -11.03
CA LYS A 2 -5.69 -35.37 -11.03
C LYS A 2 -5.87 -34.58 -12.32
N ILE A 3 -6.19 -33.29 -12.21
CA ILE A 3 -6.14 -32.37 -13.36
C ILE A 3 -4.67 -32.33 -13.76
N MET A 4 -4.38 -32.68 -15.01
CA MET A 4 -3.01 -32.69 -15.53
C MET A 4 -2.79 -31.32 -16.15
N ASP A 5 -2.03 -30.48 -15.45
CA ASP A 5 -1.73 -29.12 -15.91
C ASP A 5 -0.66 -29.15 -17.00
N PHE A 6 -0.80 -28.25 -17.97
CA PHE A 6 0.09 -28.15 -19.12
C PHE A 6 0.72 -26.76 -19.18
N ILE A 7 2.01 -26.73 -19.49
CA ILE A 7 2.76 -25.49 -19.76
C ILE A 7 3.13 -25.40 -21.23
N THR A 8 3.35 -24.18 -21.72
CA THR A 8 3.86 -23.95 -23.08
C THR A 8 5.35 -23.65 -23.00
N ILE A 9 6.16 -24.38 -23.77
CA ILE A 9 7.60 -24.15 -23.87
C ILE A 9 8.03 -24.06 -25.35
N PRO A 10 8.99 -23.19 -25.71
CA PRO A 10 9.59 -23.21 -27.04
C PRO A 10 10.58 -24.38 -27.17
N CYS A 11 10.60 -25.05 -28.31
CA CYS A 11 11.62 -26.06 -28.60
C CYS A 11 12.99 -25.38 -28.80
N PRO A 12 14.05 -25.75 -28.07
CA PRO A 12 15.36 -25.11 -28.20
C PRO A 12 16.06 -25.40 -29.55
N HIS A 13 15.57 -26.38 -30.31
CA HIS A 13 16.15 -26.75 -31.59
C HIS A 13 15.48 -26.09 -32.80
N CYS A 14 14.16 -25.88 -32.74
CA CYS A 14 13.39 -25.36 -33.88
C CYS A 14 12.51 -24.15 -33.56
N GLY A 15 12.50 -23.68 -32.31
CA GLY A 15 11.78 -22.48 -31.86
C GLY A 15 10.26 -22.61 -31.72
N ARG A 16 9.66 -23.73 -32.17
CA ARG A 16 8.20 -23.91 -32.12
C ARG A 16 7.69 -24.16 -30.70
N GLU A 17 6.54 -23.59 -30.37
CA GLU A 17 5.86 -23.80 -29.10
C GLU A 17 5.31 -25.23 -28.97
N LEU A 18 5.44 -25.79 -27.77
CA LEU A 18 4.99 -27.12 -27.39
C LEU A 18 4.19 -27.01 -26.10
N LYS A 19 3.00 -27.63 -26.06
CA LYS A 19 2.28 -27.87 -24.82
C LYS A 19 2.76 -29.17 -24.19
N VAL A 20 3.31 -29.09 -22.98
CA VAL A 20 3.90 -30.22 -22.27
C VAL A 20 3.31 -30.33 -20.87
N PRO A 21 3.18 -31.55 -20.31
CA PRO A 21 2.76 -31.69 -18.91
C PRO A 21 3.69 -30.89 -17.99
N GLU A 22 3.11 -30.22 -16.99
CA GLU A 22 3.87 -29.39 -16.04
C GLU A 22 4.93 -30.19 -15.27
N ASN A 23 4.79 -31.51 -15.12
CA ASN A 23 5.78 -32.37 -14.47
C ASN A 23 6.70 -33.12 -15.45
N ALA A 24 6.66 -32.81 -16.75
CA ALA A 24 7.53 -33.47 -17.72
C ALA A 24 9.00 -33.11 -17.49
N GLU A 25 9.87 -34.11 -17.34
CA GLU A 25 11.33 -33.91 -17.24
C GLU A 25 11.99 -33.96 -18.62
N LYS A 26 11.57 -34.89 -19.49
CA LYS A 26 12.10 -35.08 -20.83
C LYS A 26 10.98 -35.38 -21.82
N ILE A 27 11.06 -34.79 -23.00
CA ILE A 27 10.14 -35.05 -24.10
C ILE A 27 10.88 -35.13 -25.44
N VAL A 28 10.15 -35.44 -26.51
CA VAL A 28 10.64 -35.31 -27.89
C VAL A 28 9.78 -34.26 -28.60
N CYS A 29 10.43 -33.34 -29.31
CA CYS A 29 9.71 -32.34 -30.12
C CYS A 29 8.92 -33.03 -31.24
N MET A 30 7.61 -32.82 -31.32
CA MET A 30 6.78 -33.38 -32.40
C MET A 30 7.11 -32.81 -33.79
N PHE A 31 7.82 -31.68 -33.87
CA PHE A 31 8.12 -31.00 -35.15
C PHE A 31 9.50 -31.30 -35.71
N CYS A 32 10.53 -31.39 -34.86
CA CYS A 32 11.91 -31.65 -35.30
C CYS A 32 12.45 -33.00 -34.83
N ALA A 33 11.65 -33.79 -34.12
CA ALA A 33 12.00 -35.11 -33.58
C ALA A 33 13.24 -35.16 -32.67
N ARG A 34 13.75 -34.01 -32.21
CA ARG A 34 14.89 -33.95 -31.28
C ARG A 34 14.42 -34.05 -29.82
N PRO A 35 15.22 -34.70 -28.94
CA PRO A 35 14.94 -34.74 -27.52
C PRO A 35 15.09 -33.35 -26.88
N ILE A 36 14.25 -33.09 -25.89
CA ILE A 36 14.24 -31.87 -25.08
C ILE A 36 14.30 -32.28 -23.61
N ASP A 37 15.27 -31.72 -22.90
CA ASP A 37 15.35 -31.78 -21.44
C ASP A 37 14.57 -30.59 -20.86
N VAL A 38 13.32 -30.86 -20.47
CA VAL A 38 12.39 -29.84 -19.98
C VAL A 38 12.81 -29.36 -18.59
N ALA A 39 13.37 -30.25 -17.77
CA ALA A 39 13.87 -29.89 -16.45
C ALA A 39 15.04 -28.88 -16.56
N LYS A 40 15.99 -29.14 -17.47
CA LYS A 40 17.11 -28.23 -17.74
C LYS A 40 16.63 -26.87 -18.27
N LEU A 41 15.72 -26.85 -19.23
CA LEU A 41 15.17 -25.59 -19.77
C LEU A 41 14.51 -24.74 -18.70
N ARG A 42 13.82 -25.36 -17.72
CA ARG A 42 13.24 -24.63 -16.59
C ARG A 42 14.30 -24.06 -15.68
N GLN A 43 15.32 -24.84 -15.33
CA GLN A 43 16.43 -24.36 -14.50
C GLN A 43 17.15 -23.17 -15.15
N GLU A 44 17.37 -23.22 -16.47
CA GLU A 44 17.96 -22.11 -17.22
C GLU A 44 17.05 -20.88 -17.20
N LYS A 45 15.74 -21.06 -17.41
CA LYS A 45 14.76 -19.96 -17.32
C LYS A 45 14.71 -19.35 -15.91
N ASP A 46 14.69 -20.19 -14.87
CA ASP A 46 14.64 -19.74 -13.48
C ASP A 46 15.92 -18.98 -13.09
N ALA A 47 17.08 -19.44 -13.58
CA ALA A 47 18.36 -18.73 -13.40
C ALA A 47 18.35 -17.37 -14.10
N GLU A 48 17.90 -17.30 -15.36
CA GLU A 48 17.79 -16.03 -16.11
C GLU A 48 16.84 -15.05 -15.40
N LEU A 49 15.70 -15.54 -14.90
CA LEU A 49 14.78 -14.74 -14.10
C LEU A 49 15.44 -14.22 -12.82
N SER A 50 16.16 -15.08 -12.09
CA SER A 50 16.88 -14.69 -10.88
C SER A 50 17.90 -13.58 -11.17
N ASP A 51 18.69 -13.72 -12.25
CA ASP A 51 19.69 -12.72 -12.64
C ASP A 51 19.04 -11.36 -12.95
N ARG A 52 17.90 -11.36 -13.65
CA ARG A 52 17.15 -10.13 -13.96
C ARG A 52 16.58 -9.48 -12.69
N VAL A 53 16.12 -10.28 -11.74
CA VAL A 53 15.59 -9.79 -10.45
C VAL A 53 16.72 -9.23 -9.58
N ASP A 54 17.88 -9.87 -9.57
CA ASP A 54 19.07 -9.37 -8.89
C ASP A 54 19.58 -8.06 -9.52
N ALA A 55 19.53 -7.94 -10.84
CA ALA A 55 19.82 -6.69 -11.53
C ALA A 55 18.86 -5.57 -11.10
N ILE A 56 17.54 -5.84 -11.00
CA ILE A 56 16.57 -4.88 -10.46
C ILE A 56 16.89 -4.52 -9.00
N ASN A 57 17.23 -5.51 -8.17
CA ASN A 57 17.59 -5.29 -6.77
C ASN A 57 18.82 -4.36 -6.63
N ASN A 58 19.81 -4.51 -7.50
CA ASN A 58 21.00 -3.63 -7.51
C ASN A 58 20.68 -2.19 -7.91
N LEU A 59 19.56 -1.96 -8.60
CA LEU A 59 19.07 -0.61 -8.94
C LEU A 59 18.27 0.03 -7.79
N LEU A 60 17.99 -0.67 -6.70
CA LEU A 60 17.31 -0.13 -5.52
C LEU A 60 18.33 0.48 -4.55
N PRO A 61 18.50 1.82 -4.52
CA PRO A 61 19.43 2.43 -3.59
C PRO A 61 18.96 2.24 -2.13
N LYS A 62 19.90 2.03 -1.20
CA LYS A 62 19.56 1.81 0.23
C LYS A 62 18.79 3.00 0.82
N GLU A 63 19.08 4.20 0.33
CA GLU A 63 18.43 5.44 0.72
C GLU A 63 16.92 5.42 0.45
N LEU A 64 16.45 4.62 -0.52
CA LEU A 64 15.03 4.42 -0.79
C LEU A 64 14.28 3.95 0.46
N PHE A 65 14.91 3.08 1.24
CA PHE A 65 14.31 2.43 2.41
C PHE A 65 14.50 3.23 3.71
N SER A 66 15.47 4.15 3.73
CA SER A 66 15.65 5.07 4.86
C SER A 66 14.45 6.03 4.94
N PHE A 67 13.82 6.18 6.11
CA PHE A 67 12.55 6.90 6.25
C PHE A 67 12.65 8.37 5.77
N GLN A 68 12.22 8.62 4.52
CA GLN A 68 12.45 9.88 3.80
C GLN A 68 11.52 11.01 4.24
N LEU A 69 10.37 10.66 4.82
CA LEU A 69 9.36 11.60 5.28
C LEU A 69 9.22 11.55 6.79
N ASN A 70 8.86 12.69 7.37
CA ASN A 70 8.40 12.76 8.74
C ASN A 70 7.19 13.69 8.85
N ALA A 71 6.46 13.57 9.97
CA ALA A 71 5.27 14.37 10.21
C ALA A 71 5.49 15.90 10.18
N LYS A 72 6.70 16.38 10.49
CA LYS A 72 6.98 17.83 10.58
C LYS A 72 7.07 18.47 9.20
N ASN A 73 7.63 17.76 8.22
CA ASN A 73 7.87 18.31 6.89
C ASN A 73 6.89 17.82 5.82
N PHE A 74 6.00 16.86 6.14
CA PHE A 74 4.98 16.38 5.22
C PHE A 74 3.81 17.36 5.08
N ASN A 75 3.89 18.23 4.08
CA ASN A 75 2.89 19.27 3.80
C ASN A 75 2.88 19.63 2.31
N ALA A 76 1.89 20.42 1.87
CA ALA A 76 1.71 20.82 0.47
C ALA A 76 2.94 21.49 -0.16
N ALA A 77 3.73 22.23 0.62
CA ALA A 77 4.88 22.97 0.10
C ALA A 77 6.07 22.04 -0.17
N ASN A 78 6.30 21.07 0.71
CA ASN A 78 7.48 20.19 0.65
C ASN A 78 7.22 18.91 -0.14
N TYR A 79 6.02 18.35 -0.04
CA TYR A 79 5.70 17.03 -0.56
C TYR A 79 6.00 16.85 -2.05
N PRO A 80 5.66 17.78 -2.97
CA PRO A 80 5.99 17.62 -4.39
C PRO A 80 7.48 17.43 -4.66
N LYS A 81 8.34 18.21 -3.98
CA LYS A 81 9.80 18.11 -4.13
C LYS A 81 10.34 16.82 -3.52
N GLN A 82 9.82 16.41 -2.38
CA GLN A 82 10.20 15.14 -1.73
C GLN A 82 9.81 13.95 -2.59
N TYR A 83 8.61 13.96 -3.16
CA TYR A 83 8.13 12.95 -4.08
C TYR A 83 8.99 12.84 -5.33
N GLU A 84 9.27 13.97 -6.00
CA GLU A 84 10.09 13.96 -7.22
C GLU A 84 11.51 13.46 -6.95
N ASN A 85 12.12 13.87 -5.84
CA ASN A 85 13.45 13.39 -5.43
C ASN A 85 13.46 11.88 -5.16
N TYR A 86 12.43 11.36 -4.50
CA TYR A 86 12.28 9.93 -4.26
C TYR A 86 12.07 9.17 -5.56
N ARG A 87 11.13 9.63 -6.39
CA ARG A 87 10.79 9.01 -7.67
C ARG A 87 11.98 8.92 -8.59
N LYS A 88 12.82 9.97 -8.69
CA LYS A 88 14.06 9.96 -9.48
C LYS A 88 15.02 8.84 -9.08
N LYS A 89 15.16 8.58 -7.77
CA LYS A 89 16.01 7.50 -7.26
C LYS A 89 15.40 6.12 -7.52
N PHE A 90 14.08 6.02 -7.45
CA PHE A 90 13.36 4.77 -7.63
C PHE A 90 13.20 4.37 -9.10
N TRP A 91 13.16 5.36 -10.00
CA TRP A 91 12.83 5.19 -11.41
C TRP A 91 13.63 4.09 -12.14
N PRO A 92 14.97 3.98 -11.99
CA PRO A 92 15.72 2.95 -12.70
C PRO A 92 15.24 1.52 -12.39
N ALA A 93 14.92 1.24 -11.13
CA ALA A 93 14.39 -0.06 -10.72
C ALA A 93 12.95 -0.28 -11.23
N ILE A 94 12.12 0.76 -11.26
CA ILE A 94 10.76 0.71 -11.81
C ILE A 94 10.80 0.38 -13.32
N GLU A 95 11.67 1.04 -14.07
CA GLU A 95 11.81 0.85 -15.52
C GLU A 95 12.30 -0.58 -15.84
N ALA A 96 13.30 -1.07 -15.10
CA ALA A 96 13.78 -2.44 -15.22
C ALA A 96 12.69 -3.47 -14.84
N PHE A 97 11.91 -3.20 -13.80
CA PHE A 97 10.75 -4.01 -13.42
C PHE A 97 9.69 -4.06 -14.54
N GLN A 98 9.34 -2.93 -15.17
CA GLN A 98 8.35 -2.92 -16.24
C GLN A 98 8.77 -3.78 -17.44
N SER A 99 10.05 -3.72 -17.81
CA SER A 99 10.60 -4.58 -18.87
C SER A 99 10.48 -6.07 -18.52
N LEU A 100 10.67 -6.45 -17.25
CA LEU A 100 10.48 -7.82 -16.78
C LEU A 100 8.99 -8.22 -16.75
N ALA A 101 8.12 -7.35 -16.25
CA ALA A 101 6.69 -7.63 -16.12
C ALA A 101 5.98 -7.81 -17.47
N GLY A 102 6.49 -7.21 -18.55
CA GLY A 102 5.97 -7.43 -19.90
C GLY A 102 6.16 -8.86 -20.44
N VAL A 103 7.01 -9.67 -19.81
CA VAL A 103 7.33 -11.04 -20.26
C VAL A 103 7.20 -12.10 -19.15
N GLU A 104 7.29 -11.71 -17.88
CA GLU A 104 7.24 -12.64 -16.74
C GLU A 104 6.07 -12.30 -15.80
N PRO A 105 5.00 -13.13 -15.75
CA PRO A 105 3.83 -12.89 -14.90
C PRO A 105 4.12 -12.77 -13.41
N SER A 106 5.18 -13.42 -12.91
CA SER A 106 5.58 -13.38 -11.50
C SER A 106 6.42 -12.15 -11.14
N ALA A 107 6.73 -11.27 -12.09
CA ALA A 107 7.60 -10.11 -11.87
C ALA A 107 7.05 -9.18 -10.77
N ALA A 108 5.73 -8.96 -10.73
CA ALA A 108 5.10 -8.10 -9.73
C ALA A 108 5.32 -8.62 -8.29
N GLU A 109 5.21 -9.93 -8.10
CA GLU A 109 5.40 -10.59 -6.81
C GLU A 109 6.87 -10.59 -6.37
N GLN A 110 7.78 -10.78 -7.33
CA GLN A 110 9.22 -10.74 -7.08
C GLN A 110 9.69 -9.32 -6.75
N PHE A 111 9.22 -8.32 -7.49
CA PHE A 111 9.56 -6.93 -7.20
C PHE A 111 8.97 -6.47 -5.86
N ALA A 112 7.73 -6.86 -5.55
CA ALA A 112 7.12 -6.64 -4.25
C ALA A 112 7.95 -7.26 -3.11
N GLU A 113 8.56 -8.44 -3.32
CA GLU A 113 9.45 -9.05 -2.33
C GLU A 113 10.74 -8.25 -2.12
N LEU A 114 11.35 -7.72 -3.18
CA LEU A 114 12.53 -6.86 -3.04
C LEU A 114 12.22 -5.61 -2.20
N LEU A 115 11.10 -4.94 -2.49
CA LEU A 115 10.65 -3.78 -1.72
C LEU A 115 10.36 -4.13 -0.27
N PHE A 116 9.64 -5.24 -0.03
CA PHE A 116 9.34 -5.71 1.31
C PHE A 116 10.62 -5.99 2.11
N ARG A 117 11.58 -6.72 1.53
CA ARG A 117 12.87 -7.02 2.18
C ARG A 117 13.63 -5.74 2.53
N GLY A 118 13.66 -4.77 1.62
CA GLY A 118 14.32 -3.48 1.84
C GLY A 118 13.76 -2.75 3.05
N PHE A 119 12.45 -2.52 3.11
CA PHE A 119 11.83 -1.85 4.25
C PHE A 119 11.86 -2.69 5.55
N ALA A 120 11.63 -4.00 5.46
CA ALA A 120 11.64 -4.90 6.62
C ALA A 120 13.02 -4.92 7.31
N LYS A 121 14.10 -4.77 6.54
CA LYS A 121 15.46 -4.65 7.07
C LYS A 121 15.65 -3.40 7.92
N GLU A 122 15.12 -2.25 7.49
CA GLU A 122 15.26 -0.96 8.19
C GLU A 122 14.48 -0.91 9.52
N ILE A 123 13.41 -1.68 9.62
CA ILE A 123 12.60 -1.78 10.86
C ILE A 123 12.97 -2.99 11.73
N LYS A 124 14.01 -3.73 11.38
CA LYS A 124 14.43 -4.92 12.13
C LYS A 124 14.80 -4.54 13.57
N GLY A 125 14.19 -5.22 14.54
CA GLY A 125 14.41 -4.97 15.97
C GLY A 125 13.57 -3.84 16.57
N GLN A 126 12.77 -3.13 15.75
CA GLN A 126 11.79 -2.17 16.26
C GLN A 126 10.59 -2.90 16.88
N LYS A 127 10.02 -2.33 17.95
CA LYS A 127 8.83 -2.89 18.62
C LYS A 127 7.56 -2.79 17.77
N SER A 128 7.51 -1.81 16.88
CA SER A 128 6.42 -1.52 15.94
C SER A 128 6.99 -0.83 14.72
N VAL A 129 6.26 -0.82 13.60
CA VAL A 129 6.67 -0.07 12.42
C VAL A 129 6.69 1.44 12.75
N PRO A 130 7.81 2.15 12.56
CA PRO A 130 7.86 3.60 12.76
C PRO A 130 6.90 4.34 11.82
N PHE A 131 6.28 5.41 12.32
CA PHE A 131 5.34 6.20 11.51
C PHE A 131 5.99 6.76 10.23
N ASP A 132 7.23 7.24 10.32
CA ASP A 132 8.00 7.76 9.19
C ASP A 132 8.22 6.69 8.09
N CYS A 133 8.31 5.42 8.47
CA CYS A 133 8.33 4.28 7.53
C CYS A 133 6.99 4.14 6.81
N ARG A 134 5.88 4.09 7.57
CA ARG A 134 4.52 4.00 7.02
C ARG A 134 4.24 5.16 6.06
N LEU A 135 4.66 6.36 6.42
CA LEU A 135 4.53 7.58 5.63
C LEU A 135 5.36 7.51 4.34
N THR A 136 6.63 7.11 4.42
CA THR A 136 7.50 6.93 3.25
C THR A 136 6.92 5.92 2.26
N ILE A 137 6.42 4.79 2.76
CA ILE A 137 5.84 3.75 1.91
C ILE A 137 4.56 4.26 1.23
N THR A 138 3.61 4.73 2.03
CA THR A 138 2.27 5.09 1.55
C THR A 138 2.27 6.35 0.70
N ALA A 139 3.14 7.32 1.02
CA ALA A 139 3.16 8.60 0.34
C ALA A 139 4.24 8.75 -0.73
N LEU A 140 5.25 7.87 -0.79
CA LEU A 140 6.28 7.93 -1.84
C LEU A 140 6.34 6.64 -2.65
N THR A 141 6.51 5.49 -1.99
CA THR A 141 6.75 4.19 -2.66
C THR A 141 5.56 3.79 -3.51
N VAL A 142 4.39 3.67 -2.89
CA VAL A 142 3.16 3.24 -3.57
C VAL A 142 2.79 4.22 -4.68
N PRO A 143 2.72 5.54 -4.46
CA PRO A 143 2.47 6.49 -5.55
C PRO A 143 3.50 6.44 -6.68
N SER A 144 4.76 6.08 -6.42
CA SER A 144 5.78 5.93 -7.47
C SER A 144 5.50 4.72 -8.36
N LEU A 145 5.11 3.58 -7.78
CA LEU A 145 4.68 2.40 -8.53
C LEU A 145 3.45 2.70 -9.40
N LEU A 146 2.51 3.48 -8.85
CA LEU A 146 1.28 3.86 -9.55
C LEU A 146 1.49 4.98 -10.59
N SER A 147 2.61 5.71 -10.54
CA SER A 147 2.86 6.87 -11.41
C SER A 147 2.92 6.54 -12.90
N LEU A 148 3.11 5.25 -13.22
CA LEU A 148 3.19 4.72 -14.56
C LEU A 148 1.82 4.56 -15.24
N GLY A 149 0.73 4.50 -14.46
CA GLY A 149 -0.61 4.21 -14.99
C GLY A 149 -0.76 2.83 -15.63
N SER A 150 0.22 1.92 -15.42
CA SER A 150 0.28 0.58 -15.99
C SER A 150 -0.35 -0.49 -15.08
N SER A 151 -0.90 -1.56 -15.65
CA SER A 151 -1.43 -2.70 -14.89
C SER A 151 -0.37 -3.36 -14.00
N GLU A 152 0.87 -3.41 -14.48
CA GLU A 152 1.99 -4.05 -13.79
C GLU A 152 2.37 -3.28 -12.53
N GLY A 153 2.37 -1.95 -12.61
CA GLY A 153 2.58 -1.06 -11.46
C GLY A 153 1.49 -1.18 -10.39
N GLU A 154 0.21 -1.29 -10.80
CA GLU A 154 -0.91 -1.57 -9.89
C GLU A 154 -0.75 -2.93 -9.22
N GLN A 155 -0.42 -3.99 -9.98
CA GLN A 155 -0.17 -5.33 -9.46
C GLN A 155 1.01 -5.36 -8.47
N ALA A 156 2.13 -4.70 -8.78
CA ALA A 156 3.27 -4.62 -7.88
C ALA A 156 2.91 -3.91 -6.57
N ALA A 157 2.15 -2.82 -6.64
CA ALA A 157 1.66 -2.13 -5.45
C ALA A 157 0.75 -3.02 -4.60
N ASP A 158 -0.18 -3.74 -5.24
CA ASP A 158 -1.10 -4.65 -4.55
C ASP A 158 -0.37 -5.85 -3.92
N CYS A 159 0.56 -6.47 -4.64
CA CYS A 159 1.40 -7.55 -4.12
C CYS A 159 2.23 -7.09 -2.92
N PHE A 160 2.83 -5.91 -3.00
CA PHE A 160 3.62 -5.34 -1.92
C PHE A 160 2.77 -5.00 -0.69
N LEU A 161 1.62 -4.34 -0.87
CA LEU A 161 0.71 -3.99 0.23
C LEU A 161 0.13 -5.23 0.90
N LYS A 162 -0.31 -6.23 0.12
CA LYS A 162 -0.79 -7.51 0.64
C LYS A 162 0.28 -8.19 1.49
N LYS A 163 1.53 -8.20 1.01
CA LYS A 163 2.66 -8.78 1.74
C LYS A 163 2.97 -8.00 3.02
N TRP A 164 3.00 -6.67 2.93
CA TRP A 164 3.24 -5.80 4.07
C TRP A 164 2.17 -6.02 5.15
N ASN A 165 0.90 -5.88 4.79
CA ASN A 165 -0.23 -5.95 5.72
C ASN A 165 -0.34 -7.33 6.38
N LYS A 166 -0.03 -8.41 5.65
CA LYS A 166 0.06 -9.76 6.23
C LYS A 166 1.12 -9.87 7.33
N ASN A 167 2.27 -9.22 7.18
CA ASN A 167 3.37 -9.28 8.15
C ASN A 167 3.24 -8.24 9.28
N PHE A 168 2.61 -7.10 9.01
CA PHE A 168 2.43 -5.99 9.96
C PHE A 168 0.94 -5.60 10.08
N PRO A 169 0.06 -6.50 10.54
CA PRO A 169 -1.39 -6.28 10.53
C PRO A 169 -1.86 -5.14 11.45
N LYS A 170 -1.04 -4.74 12.43
CA LYS A 170 -1.34 -3.61 13.34
C LYS A 170 -0.95 -2.25 12.73
N GLU A 171 -0.03 -2.25 11.78
CA GLU A 171 0.53 -1.07 11.12
C GLU A 171 0.28 -1.13 9.60
N SER A 172 -0.95 -1.55 9.24
CA SER A 172 -1.39 -1.70 7.86
C SER A 172 -1.24 -0.40 7.06
N LEU A 173 -0.98 -0.58 5.77
CA LEU A 173 -0.83 0.49 4.80
C LEU A 173 -1.96 0.42 3.78
N GLY A 174 -2.28 1.57 3.20
CA GLY A 174 -3.28 1.66 2.14
C GLY A 174 -2.67 2.08 0.81
N LYS A 175 -3.46 1.91 -0.25
CA LYS A 175 -3.10 2.32 -1.60
C LYS A 175 -3.55 3.75 -1.87
N ALA A 176 -2.63 4.62 -2.27
CA ALA A 176 -2.94 6.00 -2.68
C ALA A 176 -2.09 6.45 -3.86
N LYS A 177 -2.67 7.29 -4.72
CA LYS A 177 -1.96 7.95 -5.82
C LYS A 177 -1.37 9.27 -5.34
N TYR A 178 -0.39 9.77 -6.08
CA TYR A 178 0.25 11.06 -5.80
C TYR A 178 -0.79 12.19 -5.70
N ASP A 179 -1.72 12.25 -6.65
CA ASP A 179 -2.74 13.29 -6.71
C ASP A 179 -3.76 13.20 -5.56
N ASP A 180 -4.08 11.99 -5.08
CA ASP A 180 -4.94 11.81 -3.89
C ASP A 180 -4.30 12.48 -2.67
N ILE A 181 -3.00 12.24 -2.46
CA ILE A 181 -2.25 12.78 -1.33
C ILE A 181 -2.09 14.30 -1.46
N LEU A 182 -1.71 14.78 -2.65
CA LEU A 182 -1.54 16.20 -2.91
C LEU A 182 -2.86 16.96 -2.73
N GLY A 183 -3.97 16.39 -3.22
CA GLY A 183 -5.32 16.92 -3.03
C GLY A 183 -5.74 16.94 -1.56
N GLY A 184 -5.27 15.98 -0.77
CA GLY A 184 -5.50 15.89 0.67
C GLY A 184 -4.97 17.09 1.46
N PHE A 185 -3.83 17.67 1.07
CA PHE A 185 -3.32 18.86 1.75
C PHE A 185 -4.19 20.11 1.52
N ARG A 186 -4.81 20.23 0.34
CA ARG A 186 -5.66 21.37 -0.02
C ARG A 186 -7.00 21.33 0.71
N LYS A 187 -7.45 20.14 1.07
CA LYS A 187 -8.73 19.87 1.72
C LYS A 187 -8.46 19.39 3.15
N LYS A 188 -8.37 20.29 4.13
CA LYS A 188 -8.29 19.97 5.58
C LYS A 188 -9.59 19.33 6.10
N LEU A 189 -10.03 18.25 5.47
CA LEU A 189 -11.28 17.57 5.75
C LEU A 189 -11.16 16.69 6.99
N CYS A 190 -12.27 16.51 7.69
CA CYS A 190 -12.43 15.44 8.67
C CYS A 190 -13.00 14.23 7.95
N TYR A 191 -12.25 13.62 7.02
CA TYR A 191 -12.71 12.55 6.11
C TYR A 191 -13.69 11.56 6.74
N ILE A 192 -13.26 10.85 7.79
CA ILE A 192 -14.11 9.86 8.49
C ILE A 192 -15.35 10.52 9.11
N THR A 193 -15.19 11.63 9.81
CA THR A 193 -16.30 12.32 10.47
C THR A 193 -17.29 12.90 9.46
N THR A 194 -16.82 13.44 8.34
CA THR A 194 -17.63 13.95 7.24
C THR A 194 -18.44 12.84 6.59
N ALA A 195 -17.82 11.70 6.29
CA ALA A 195 -18.52 10.55 5.75
C ALA A 195 -19.58 10.02 6.74
N VAL A 196 -19.25 9.93 8.02
CA VAL A 196 -20.19 9.47 9.05
C VAL A 196 -21.37 10.44 9.21
N CYS A 197 -21.13 11.74 9.40
CA CYS A 197 -22.18 12.74 9.55
C CYS A 197 -23.09 12.81 8.32
N GLY A 198 -22.52 12.69 7.10
CA GLY A 198 -23.31 12.61 5.87
C GLY A 198 -24.20 11.37 5.83
N SER A 199 -23.70 10.21 6.28
CA SER A 199 -24.46 8.95 6.24
C SER A 199 -25.64 8.87 7.21
N ILE A 200 -25.59 9.61 8.33
CA ILE A 200 -26.63 9.62 9.37
C ILE A 200 -27.69 10.70 9.13
N GLY A 201 -27.59 11.45 8.03
CA GLY A 201 -28.57 12.46 7.63
C GLY A 201 -28.63 13.67 8.56
N ASP A 202 -27.53 13.98 9.26
CA ASP A 202 -27.50 15.05 10.24
C ASP A 202 -27.65 16.42 9.57
N LYS A 203 -28.80 17.07 9.78
CA LYS A 203 -29.09 18.43 9.30
C LYS A 203 -28.17 19.48 9.95
N ASP A 204 -27.58 19.16 11.11
CA ASP A 204 -26.61 20.00 11.83
C ASP A 204 -25.14 19.65 11.50
N GLY A 205 -24.89 18.85 10.45
CA GLY A 205 -23.57 18.28 10.12
C GLY A 205 -22.40 19.29 10.10
N GLY A 206 -22.66 20.57 9.83
CA GLY A 206 -21.65 21.62 9.96
C GLY A 206 -21.12 21.82 11.39
N LYS A 207 -22.00 21.86 12.39
CA LYS A 207 -21.64 22.14 13.80
C LYS A 207 -20.85 21.00 14.41
N VAL A 208 -21.29 19.75 14.22
CA VAL A 208 -20.58 18.56 14.73
C VAL A 208 -19.19 18.46 14.09
N LEU A 209 -19.08 18.71 12.79
CA LEU A 209 -17.79 18.73 12.11
C LEU A 209 -16.87 19.81 12.66
N ASP A 210 -17.39 20.98 13.00
CA ASP A 210 -16.62 22.07 13.58
C ASP A 210 -16.13 21.77 15.00
N GLU A 211 -16.91 21.07 15.83
CA GLU A 211 -16.45 20.56 17.13
C GLU A 211 -15.24 19.63 16.96
N PHE A 212 -15.32 18.64 16.07
CA PHE A 212 -14.20 17.73 15.80
C PHE A 212 -12.98 18.42 15.18
N ARG A 213 -13.20 19.39 14.27
CA ARG A 213 -12.11 20.21 13.70
C ARG A 213 -11.42 21.01 14.79
N ARG A 214 -12.18 21.69 15.67
CA ARG A 214 -11.62 22.47 16.78
C ARG A 214 -10.83 21.57 17.74
N PHE A 215 -11.40 20.44 18.11
CA PHE A 215 -10.71 19.44 18.94
C PHE A 215 -9.37 19.02 18.32
N ARG A 216 -9.38 18.57 17.06
CA ARG A 216 -8.19 18.09 16.36
C ARG A 216 -7.16 19.20 16.13
N ASP A 217 -7.58 20.27 15.47
CA ASP A 217 -6.68 21.27 14.91
C ASP A 217 -6.21 22.31 15.95
N ARG A 218 -6.86 22.40 17.12
CA ARG A 218 -6.47 23.34 18.19
C ARG A 218 -5.94 22.64 19.45
N TRP A 219 -6.53 21.52 19.83
CA TRP A 219 -6.15 20.81 21.05
C TRP A 219 -5.25 19.61 20.77
N LEU A 220 -5.67 18.68 19.89
CA LEU A 220 -4.92 17.44 19.65
C LEU A 220 -3.53 17.71 19.07
N VAL A 221 -3.38 18.74 18.23
CA VAL A 221 -2.07 19.14 17.68
C VAL A 221 -1.05 19.51 18.76
N LYS A 222 -1.50 19.99 19.92
CA LYS A 222 -0.66 20.37 21.06
C LYS A 222 -0.39 19.20 22.02
N ALA A 223 -1.14 18.11 21.90
CA ALA A 223 -0.94 16.93 22.72
C ALA A 223 0.36 16.19 22.33
N PRO A 224 0.90 15.31 23.20
CA PRO A 224 2.03 14.45 22.86
C PRO A 224 1.78 13.65 21.58
N ASP A 225 2.73 13.74 20.63
CA ASP A 225 2.67 13.19 19.27
C ASP A 225 1.47 13.67 18.43
N GLY A 226 0.85 14.78 18.82
CA GLY A 226 -0.36 15.32 18.20
C GLY A 226 -0.21 15.55 16.69
N ASN A 227 0.89 16.17 16.28
CA ASN A 227 1.17 16.42 14.86
C ASN A 227 1.33 15.12 14.05
N ALA A 228 1.99 14.11 14.60
CA ALA A 228 2.15 12.81 13.93
C ALA A 228 0.79 12.12 13.77
N LYS A 229 -0.02 12.08 14.83
CA LYS A 229 -1.38 11.50 14.81
C LYS A 229 -2.30 12.18 13.81
N ILE A 230 -2.23 13.51 13.71
CA ILE A 230 -3.03 14.28 12.74
C ILE A 230 -2.55 13.99 11.31
N THR A 231 -1.23 13.92 11.11
CA THR A 231 -0.65 13.58 9.80
C THR A 231 -1.08 12.17 9.36
N GLU A 232 -1.00 11.21 10.26
CA GLU A 232 -1.46 9.83 10.06
C GLU A 232 -2.93 9.77 9.65
N TYR A 233 -3.79 10.47 10.41
CA TYR A 233 -5.20 10.60 10.07
C TYR A 233 -5.41 11.13 8.65
N TYR A 234 -4.74 12.23 8.29
CA TYR A 234 -4.92 12.84 6.96
C TYR A 234 -4.44 11.94 5.83
N LEU A 235 -3.42 11.12 6.08
CA LEU A 235 -2.91 10.17 5.10
C LEU A 235 -3.89 9.00 4.90
N PHE A 236 -4.32 8.36 5.98
CA PHE A 236 -5.05 7.08 5.90
C PHE A 236 -6.58 7.23 5.87
N ALA A 237 -7.15 8.28 6.47
CA ALA A 237 -8.60 8.46 6.53
C ALA A 237 -9.30 8.48 5.15
N PRO A 238 -8.75 9.10 4.08
CA PRO A 238 -9.35 9.01 2.75
C PRO A 238 -9.42 7.57 2.22
N MET A 239 -8.40 6.75 2.50
CA MET A 239 -8.33 5.36 2.06
C MET A 239 -9.36 4.51 2.81
N ILE A 240 -9.49 4.71 4.12
CA ILE A 240 -10.50 4.07 4.97
C ILE A 240 -11.90 4.39 4.47
N VAL A 241 -12.21 5.67 4.23
CA VAL A 241 -13.53 6.11 3.72
C VAL A 241 -13.83 5.44 2.38
N ARG A 242 -12.86 5.45 1.45
CA ARG A 242 -13.01 4.79 0.15
C ARG A 242 -13.33 3.29 0.30
N ALA A 243 -12.59 2.59 1.15
CA ALA A 243 -12.80 1.16 1.40
C ALA A 243 -14.17 0.88 2.03
N ILE A 244 -14.63 1.72 2.95
CA ILE A 244 -15.98 1.62 3.55
C ILE A 244 -17.05 1.84 2.48
N ASP A 245 -16.92 2.88 1.67
CA ASP A 245 -17.87 3.25 0.63
C ASP A 245 -18.03 2.14 -0.42
N THR A 246 -16.94 1.45 -0.78
CA THR A 246 -16.96 0.35 -1.75
C THR A 246 -17.31 -1.01 -1.14
N SER A 247 -17.51 -1.11 0.18
CA SER A 247 -17.70 -2.40 0.88
C SER A 247 -19.07 -3.04 0.69
N GLY A 248 -20.05 -2.32 0.13
CA GLY A 248 -21.46 -2.72 0.13
C GLY A 248 -22.16 -2.62 1.50
N CYS A 249 -21.45 -2.27 2.57
CA CYS A 249 -22.00 -2.14 3.93
C CYS A 249 -21.78 -0.76 4.58
N ALA A 250 -21.48 0.26 3.78
CA ALA A 250 -21.09 1.61 4.21
C ALA A 250 -22.02 2.20 5.29
N LYS A 251 -23.35 2.20 5.05
CA LYS A 251 -24.34 2.74 6.01
C LYS A 251 -24.26 2.07 7.38
N LYS A 252 -24.12 0.75 7.41
CA LYS A 252 -24.00 -0.02 8.67
C LYS A 252 -22.71 0.34 9.39
N GLU A 253 -21.61 0.43 8.66
CA GLU A 253 -20.31 0.75 9.24
C GLU A 253 -20.25 2.18 9.77
N TYR A 254 -20.71 3.17 9.02
CA TYR A 254 -20.72 4.54 9.50
C TYR A 254 -21.62 4.73 10.73
N MET A 255 -22.75 4.01 10.79
CA MET A 255 -23.58 4.01 11.99
C MET A 255 -22.87 3.38 13.20
N ARG A 256 -22.07 2.33 12.99
CA ARG A 256 -21.22 1.75 14.04
C ARG A 256 -20.19 2.76 14.52
N ILE A 257 -19.49 3.42 13.60
CA ILE A 257 -18.47 4.44 13.93
C ILE A 257 -19.07 5.56 14.76
N TRP A 258 -20.25 6.06 14.36
CA TRP A 258 -20.97 7.08 15.11
C TRP A 258 -21.29 6.63 16.54
N LYS A 259 -21.98 5.51 16.69
CA LYS A 259 -22.46 5.03 18.00
C LYS A 259 -21.33 4.66 18.94
N GLN A 260 -20.29 4.00 18.42
CA GLN A 260 -19.22 3.44 19.24
C GLN A 260 -18.13 4.46 19.57
N TYR A 261 -17.89 5.45 18.70
CA TYR A 261 -16.75 6.36 18.85
C TYR A 261 -17.14 7.84 18.81
N LEU A 262 -17.74 8.32 17.71
CA LEU A 262 -17.92 9.76 17.52
C LEU A 262 -18.93 10.37 18.50
N ALA A 263 -20.08 9.74 18.75
CA ALA A 263 -21.06 10.27 19.71
C ALA A 263 -20.48 10.34 21.15
N PRO A 264 -19.78 9.31 21.67
CA PRO A 264 -19.03 9.42 22.92
C PRO A 264 -17.95 10.52 22.90
N CYS A 265 -17.19 10.65 21.81
CA CYS A 265 -16.18 11.71 21.69
C CYS A 265 -16.81 13.11 21.74
N LEU A 266 -17.93 13.31 21.05
CA LEU A 266 -18.66 14.58 21.05
C LEU A 266 -19.15 14.94 22.46
N LYS A 267 -19.69 13.96 23.21
CA LYS A 267 -20.05 14.14 24.61
C LYS A 267 -18.84 14.56 25.46
N ASN A 268 -17.69 13.94 25.26
CA ASN A 268 -16.46 14.27 25.97
C ASN A 268 -15.96 15.68 25.63
N ILE A 269 -16.05 16.10 24.36
CA ILE A 269 -15.70 17.47 23.92
C ILE A 269 -16.57 18.49 24.67
N HIS A 270 -17.89 18.30 24.66
CA HIS A 270 -18.82 19.22 25.33
C HIS A 270 -18.61 19.26 26.86
N SER A 271 -18.22 18.15 27.47
CA SER A 271 -17.91 18.06 28.90
C SER A 271 -16.47 18.47 29.26
N GLY A 272 -15.66 18.94 28.30
CA GLY A 272 -14.26 19.34 28.53
C GLY A 272 -13.28 18.18 28.81
N GLN A 273 -13.71 16.93 28.65
CA GLN A 273 -12.90 15.73 28.88
C GLN A 273 -12.05 15.38 27.64
N LEU A 274 -11.19 16.32 27.24
CA LEU A 274 -10.47 16.26 25.96
C LEU A 274 -9.44 15.13 25.88
N ASP A 275 -8.80 14.76 26.99
CA ASP A 275 -7.88 13.62 27.04
C ASP A 275 -8.60 12.29 26.77
N VAL A 276 -9.78 12.10 27.37
CA VAL A 276 -10.62 10.91 27.14
C VAL A 276 -11.11 10.88 25.69
N CYS A 277 -11.48 12.05 25.14
CA CYS A 277 -11.80 12.18 23.72
C CYS A 277 -10.61 11.77 22.84
N ALA A 278 -9.39 12.17 23.19
CA ALA A 278 -8.19 11.84 22.41
C ALA A 278 -7.90 10.34 22.38
N VAL A 279 -8.04 9.65 23.52
CA VAL A 279 -7.89 8.18 23.60
C VAL A 279 -8.93 7.49 22.72
N ASN A 280 -10.21 7.88 22.84
CA ASN A 280 -11.29 7.28 22.07
C ASN A 280 -11.16 7.56 20.56
N TYR A 281 -10.76 8.78 20.19
CA TYR A 281 -10.54 9.17 18.80
C TYR A 281 -9.39 8.38 18.17
N GLN A 282 -8.28 8.20 18.89
CA GLN A 282 -7.15 7.39 18.43
C GLN A 282 -7.54 5.90 18.30
N ALA A 283 -8.29 5.37 19.27
CA ALA A 283 -8.79 3.99 19.21
C ALA A 283 -9.70 3.76 17.98
N MET A 284 -10.54 4.73 17.64
CA MET A 284 -11.36 4.71 16.43
C MET A 284 -10.49 4.58 15.18
N VAL A 285 -9.54 5.50 15.00
CA VAL A 285 -8.69 5.54 13.80
C VAL A 285 -7.91 4.22 13.66
N ARG A 286 -7.27 3.75 14.73
CA ARG A 286 -6.54 2.46 14.73
C ARG A 286 -7.43 1.27 14.39
N SER A 287 -8.64 1.21 14.97
CA SER A 287 -9.60 0.14 14.67
C SER A 287 -10.03 0.16 13.21
N LEU A 288 -10.18 1.34 12.62
CA LEU A 288 -10.56 1.49 11.22
C LEU A 288 -9.41 1.16 10.28
N GLU A 289 -8.18 1.57 10.58
CA GLU A 289 -6.99 1.19 9.81
C GLU A 289 -6.86 -0.33 9.72
N GLN A 290 -6.94 -1.02 10.87
CA GLN A 290 -6.83 -2.48 10.92
C GLN A 290 -7.94 -3.19 10.14
N LYS A 291 -9.16 -2.65 10.19
CA LYS A 291 -10.31 -3.27 9.52
C LYS A 291 -10.34 -3.01 8.02
N TRP A 292 -9.96 -1.82 7.57
CA TRP A 292 -10.25 -1.34 6.22
C TRP A 292 -9.03 -1.18 5.33
N LEU A 293 -7.81 -1.14 5.88
CA LEU A 293 -6.58 -1.12 5.08
C LEU A 293 -5.98 -2.52 4.88
N PHE A 294 -6.47 -3.54 5.59
CA PHE A 294 -5.99 -4.92 5.51
C PHE A 294 -6.54 -5.72 4.30
N LEU A 295 -7.22 -5.06 3.34
CA LEU A 295 -7.87 -5.73 2.21
C LEU A 295 -6.90 -6.02 1.06
#